data_AF-A0ABD7VFQ7-F1
#
_entry.id   AF-A0ABD7VFQ7-F1
#
_cell.length_a   1.000
_cell.length_b   1.000
_cell.length_c   1.000
_cell.angle_alpha   90.00
_cell.angle_beta   90.00
_cell.angle_gamma   90.00
#
_symmetry.space_group_name_H-M   'P 1'
#
loop_
_entity.id
_entity.type
_entity.pdbx_description
1 polymer ?
#
loop_
_entity_poly.entity_id
_entity_poly.type
_entity_poly.pdbx_seq_one_letter_code
_entity_poly.pdbx_strand_id
1 'polypeptide(L)' 'MQKWKVTFVDDHGESVDEVFECEECPNHEHAAKLIKERFLPVAAELDLNDLEGRTPDAAVKSLKTQNSIEILSITPV' A
#
# COMPACT_ATOMS: atom_id res chain seq x y z
N MET A 1 6.55 5.50 17.64
CA MET A 1 5.67 4.62 16.84
C MET A 1 4.29 5.25 16.80
N GLN A 2 3.99 5.99 15.71
CA GLN A 2 2.66 6.57 15.49
C GLN A 2 1.84 5.57 14.67
N LYS A 3 0.54 5.52 14.94
CA LYS A 3 -0.38 4.69 14.19
C LYS A 3 -1.02 5.52 13.08
N TRP A 4 -1.08 4.97 11.89
CA TRP A 4 -1.64 5.61 10.72
C TRP A 4 -2.72 4.72 10.16
N LYS A 5 -3.94 5.24 10.12
CA LYS A 5 -5.07 4.60 9.45
C LYS A 5 -4.97 4.92 7.98
N VAL A 6 -4.77 3.89 7.18
CA VAL A 6 -4.80 3.93 5.73
C VAL A 6 -6.14 3.38 5.28
N THR A 7 -6.90 4.18 4.57
CA THR A 7 -8.15 3.76 3.93
C THR A 7 -7.87 3.52 2.46
N PHE A 8 -8.21 2.33 1.95
CA PHE A 8 -8.02 1.96 0.55
C PHE A 8 -9.21 1.15 0.05
N VAL A 9 -9.39 1.08 -1.26
CA VAL A 9 -10.41 0.24 -1.92
C VAL A 9 -9.72 -1.01 -2.43
N ASP A 10 -10.23 -2.20 -2.08
CA ASP A 10 -9.71 -3.47 -2.56
C ASP A 10 -10.22 -3.83 -3.98
N ASP A 11 -9.76 -4.93 -4.59
CA ASP A 11 -10.16 -5.36 -5.96
C ASP A 11 -11.68 -5.49 -6.11
N HIS A 12 -12.35 -5.80 -5.00
CA HIS A 12 -13.80 -5.95 -4.92
C HIS A 12 -14.57 -4.61 -4.93
N GLY A 13 -13.86 -3.47 -4.87
CA GLY A 13 -14.49 -2.15 -4.73
C GLY A 13 -14.90 -1.81 -3.29
N GLU A 14 -14.47 -2.62 -2.31
CA GLU A 14 -14.79 -2.44 -0.89
C GLU A 14 -13.74 -1.56 -0.20
N SER A 15 -14.20 -0.57 0.56
CA SER A 15 -13.31 0.28 1.35
C SER A 15 -12.83 -0.44 2.61
N VAL A 16 -11.52 -0.64 2.71
CA VAL A 16 -10.83 -1.25 3.84
C VAL A 16 -10.07 -0.15 4.59
N ASP A 17 -10.26 -0.10 5.91
CA ASP A 17 -9.45 0.73 6.80
C ASP A 17 -8.48 -0.14 7.60
N GLU A 18 -7.18 0.11 7.42
CA GLU A 18 -6.12 -0.64 8.10
C GLU A 18 -5.20 0.30 8.85
N VAL A 19 -4.75 -0.13 10.04
CA VAL A 19 -3.86 0.68 10.88
C VAL A 19 -2.44 0.14 10.83
N PHE A 20 -1.52 0.97 10.36
CA PHE A 20 -0.10 0.67 10.27
C PHE A 20 0.72 1.47 11.27
N GLU A 21 1.80 0.87 11.76
CA GLU A 21 2.71 1.51 12.71
C GLU A 21 3.90 2.09 11.95
N CYS A 22 3.96 3.42 11.84
CA CYS A 22 5.06 4.14 11.19
C CYS A 22 5.60 5.26 12.10
N GLU A 23 6.90 5.52 12.00
CA GLU A 23 7.53 6.59 12.78
C GLU A 23 7.17 7.98 12.23
N GLU A 24 7.11 8.10 10.90
CA GLU A 24 6.72 9.29 10.13
C GLU A 24 5.42 9.07 9.36
N CYS A 25 4.84 10.16 8.83
CA CYS A 25 3.64 10.10 7.97
C CYS A 25 3.94 9.25 6.73
N PRO A 26 3.34 8.06 6.58
CA PRO A 26 3.57 7.27 5.39
C PRO A 26 2.96 8.00 4.20
N ASN A 27 3.74 8.17 3.14
CA ASN A 27 3.21 8.59 1.85
C ASN A 27 2.44 7.43 1.20
N HIS A 28 1.68 7.72 0.14
CA HIS A 28 0.96 6.70 -0.62
C HIS A 28 1.84 5.51 -1.02
N GLU A 29 3.10 5.75 -1.39
CA GLU A 29 4.06 4.68 -1.74
C GLU A 29 4.41 3.77 -0.55
N HIS A 30 4.62 4.35 0.63
CA HIS A 30 4.89 3.57 1.85
C HIS A 30 3.65 2.78 2.29
N ALA A 31 2.48 3.44 2.31
CA ALA A 31 1.22 2.78 2.61
C ALA A 31 0.92 1.63 1.64
N ALA A 32 1.23 1.82 0.35
CA ALA A 32 1.12 0.80 -0.68
C ALA A 32 2.01 -0.42 -0.38
N LYS A 33 3.28 -0.20 -0.02
CA LYS A 33 4.18 -1.30 0.37
C LYS A 33 3.63 -2.08 1.57
N LEU A 34 3.18 -1.38 2.60
CA LEU A 34 2.62 -1.98 3.81
C LEU A 34 1.37 -2.81 3.54
N ILE A 35 0.44 -2.29 2.71
CA ILE A 35 -0.75 -3.02 2.27
C ILE A 35 -0.33 -4.29 1.53
N LYS A 36 0.63 -4.20 0.59
CA LYS A 36 1.12 -5.38 -0.14
C LYS A 36 1.72 -6.41 0.80
N GLU A 37 2.60 -6.02 1.71
CA GLU A 37 3.22 -6.95 2.65
C GLU A 37 2.19 -7.65 3.56
N ARG A 38 1.12 -6.94 3.94
CA ARG A 38 0.09 -7.47 4.84
C ARG A 38 -0.97 -8.31 4.13
N PHE A 39 -1.52 -7.81 3.02
CA PHE A 39 -2.65 -8.39 2.30
C PHE A 39 -2.24 -9.25 1.11
N LEU A 40 -1.11 -8.93 0.48
CA LEU A 40 -0.65 -9.55 -0.76
C LEU A 40 0.82 -9.97 -0.63
N PRO A 41 1.18 -10.85 0.32
CA PRO A 41 2.57 -11.26 0.53
C PRO A 41 3.21 -11.79 -0.77
N VAL A 42 2.44 -12.50 -1.59
CA VAL A 42 2.88 -12.98 -2.91
C VAL A 42 3.15 -11.82 -3.88
N ALA A 43 2.34 -10.76 -3.87
CA ALA A 43 2.58 -9.57 -4.70
C ALA A 43 3.75 -8.73 -4.17
N ALA A 44 3.99 -8.73 -2.84
CA ALA A 44 5.18 -8.13 -2.26
C ALA A 44 6.45 -8.87 -2.74
N GLU A 45 6.45 -10.21 -2.70
CA GLU A 45 7.55 -11.04 -3.18
C GLU A 45 7.82 -10.91 -4.69
N LEU A 46 6.77 -10.75 -5.50
CA LEU A 46 6.88 -10.56 -6.97
C LEU A 46 7.39 -9.17 -7.34
N ASP A 47 6.98 -8.13 -6.62
CA ASP A 47 7.38 -6.73 -6.91
C ASP A 47 8.88 -6.49 -6.63
N LEU A 48 9.43 -7.20 -5.64
CA LEU A 48 10.87 -7.21 -5.33
C LEU A 48 11.73 -7.69 -6.53
N ASN A 49 11.17 -8.50 -7.43
CA ASN A 49 11.93 -9.07 -8.55
C ASN A 49 11.86 -8.25 -9.83
N ASP A 50 10.81 -7.45 -10.05
CA ASP A 50 10.54 -6.87 -11.38
C ASP A 50 10.64 -5.34 -11.45
N LEU A 51 10.39 -4.61 -10.34
CA LEU A 51 10.17 -3.15 -10.40
C LEU A 51 10.90 -2.30 -9.36
N GLU A 52 11.52 -2.89 -8.32
CA GLU A 52 12.30 -2.10 -7.34
C GLU A 52 13.48 -1.37 -8.01
N GLY A 53 13.40 -0.04 -8.03
CA GLY A 53 14.50 0.85 -8.45
C GLY A 53 14.31 1.58 -9.78
N ARG A 54 13.22 1.36 -10.53
CA ARG A 54 13.00 2.05 -11.82
C ARG A 54 12.00 3.20 -11.81
N THR A 55 11.09 3.30 -10.84
CA THR A 55 10.07 4.35 -10.84
C THR A 55 9.65 4.73 -9.42
N PRO A 56 9.67 6.03 -9.04
CA PRO A 56 8.94 6.46 -7.85
C PRO A 56 7.44 6.17 -8.08
N ASP A 57 6.73 5.73 -7.04
CA ASP A 57 5.32 5.29 -7.07
C ASP A 57 5.07 3.88 -7.65
N ALA A 58 6.11 3.06 -7.81
CA ALA A 58 5.97 1.69 -8.34
C ALA A 58 4.98 0.84 -7.51
N ALA A 59 5.05 0.94 -6.17
CA ALA A 59 4.19 0.16 -5.29
C ALA A 59 2.70 0.51 -5.44
N VAL A 60 2.36 1.80 -5.52
CA VAL A 60 0.99 2.30 -5.71
C VAL A 60 0.47 1.90 -7.09
N LYS A 61 1.31 2.07 -8.12
CA LYS A 61 0.96 1.73 -9.49
C LYS A 61 0.74 0.22 -9.66
N SER A 62 1.57 -0.61 -9.05
CA SER A 62 1.39 -2.07 -9.01
C SER A 62 0.13 -2.46 -8.24
N LEU A 63 -0.16 -1.85 -7.09
CA LEU A 63 -1.42 -2.09 -6.35
C LEU A 63 -2.65 -1.83 -7.23
N LYS A 64 -2.68 -0.66 -7.88
CA LYS A 64 -3.80 -0.27 -8.73
C LYS A 64 -3.89 -1.11 -10.01
N THR A 65 -2.75 -1.42 -10.63
CA THR A 65 -2.73 -2.10 -11.94
C THR A 65 -2.89 -3.61 -11.82
N GLN A 66 -2.26 -4.22 -10.82
CA GLN A 66 -2.25 -5.69 -10.66
C GLN A 66 -3.33 -6.19 -9.72
N ASN A 67 -3.75 -5.38 -8.74
CA ASN A 67 -4.70 -5.80 -7.71
C ASN A 67 -5.94 -4.90 -7.65
N SER A 68 -6.08 -3.94 -8.58
CA SER A 68 -7.16 -2.94 -8.58
C SER A 68 -7.34 -2.19 -7.26
N ILE A 69 -6.28 -2.12 -6.42
CA ILE A 69 -6.33 -1.48 -5.11
C ILE A 69 -5.95 -0.01 -5.22
N GLU A 70 -6.73 0.88 -4.62
CA GLU A 70 -6.47 2.32 -4.61
C GLU A 70 -6.52 2.90 -3.19
N ILE A 71 -5.45 3.58 -2.78
CA ILE A 71 -5.39 4.26 -1.48
C ILE A 71 -6.21 5.55 -1.55
N LEU A 72 -7.21 5.67 -0.68
CA LEU A 72 -8.10 6.82 -0.59
C LEU A 72 -7.57 7.92 0.33
N SER A 73 -7.10 7.53 1.52
CA SER A 73 -6.64 8.49 2.52
C SER A 73 -5.73 7.86 3.56
N ILE A 74 -4.83 8.68 4.11
CA ILE A 74 -3.91 8.29 5.17
C ILE A 74 -4.06 9.33 6.29
N THR A 75 -4.53 8.88 7.45
CA THR A 75 -4.79 9.75 8.61
C THR A 75 -4.09 9.21 9.85
N PRO A 76 -3.51 10.06 10.70
CA PRO A 76 -2.95 9.63 11.97
C PRO A 76 -4.05 9.15 12.92
N VAL A 77 -3.74 8.17 13.78
CA VAL A 77 -4.63 7.59 14.81
C VAL A 77 -4.17 7.97 16.20
#